data_AF-A0A9E5N215-F1
#
_entry.id   AF-A0A9E5N215-F1
#
_cell.length_a   1.000
_cell.length_b   1.000
_cell.length_c   1.000
_cell.angle_alpha   90.00
_cell.angle_beta   90.00
_cell.angle_gamma   90.00
#
_symmetry.space_group_name_H-M   'P 1'
#
loop_
_entity.id
_entity.type
_entity.pdbx_description
1 polymer ?
#
loop_
_entity_poly.entity_id
_entity_poly.type
_entity_poly.pdbx_seq_one_letter_code
_entity_poly.pdbx_strand_id
1 'polypeptide(L)'
;LVRHPLYTGNLLIVFGFSLATGLWWVWLISIGLVWFYYPTAIEYEDRKLRAIFGDSWVTWRSHTPALIPALGRWRELSSGSWSFMKSLRENLEPVIVLFLLFWAWYLWRQL
;
A
#
# COMPACT_ATOMS: atom_id res chain seq x y z
N LEU A 1 -2.58 -5.28 11.83
CA LEU A 1 -1.31 -5.90 11.38
C LEU A 1 -0.20 -4.88 11.24
N VAL A 2 -0.40 -3.83 10.45
CA VAL A 2 0.51 -2.69 10.29
C VAL A 2 -0.29 -1.40 10.16
N ARG A 3 0.35 -0.23 10.34
CA ARG A 3 -0.32 1.07 10.23
C ARG A 3 -0.60 1.49 8.80
N HIS A 4 0.32 1.18 7.88
CA HIS A 4 0.22 1.58 6.47
C HIS A 4 0.22 0.34 5.54
N PRO A 5 -0.87 -0.45 5.53
CA PRO A 5 -0.92 -1.70 4.75
C PRO A 5 -0.76 -1.48 3.24
N LEU A 6 -1.24 -0.35 2.71
CA LEU A 6 -1.03 0.02 1.30
C LEU A 6 0.46 0.19 0.99
N TYR A 7 1.23 0.82 1.88
CA TYR A 7 2.67 1.00 1.69
C TYR A 7 3.41 -0.33 1.79
N THR A 8 3.03 -1.21 2.70
CA THR A 8 3.55 -2.59 2.74
C THR A 8 3.30 -3.32 1.41
N GLY A 9 2.10 -3.20 0.85
CA GLY A 9 1.77 -3.76 -0.46
C GLY A 9 2.63 -3.17 -1.59
N ASN A 10 2.80 -1.85 -1.61
CA ASN A 10 3.65 -1.19 -2.59
C ASN A 10 5.12 -1.62 -2.49
N LEU A 11 5.66 -1.80 -1.29
CA LEU A 11 7.01 -2.32 -1.09
C LEU A 11 7.15 -3.73 -1.67
N LEU A 12 6.13 -4.58 -1.51
CA LEU A 12 6.12 -5.93 -2.10
C LEU A 12 6.09 -5.88 -3.63
N ILE A 13 5.29 -4.98 -4.20
CA ILE A 13 5.22 -4.77 -5.67
C ILE A 13 6.58 -4.29 -6.19
N VAL A 14 7.18 -3.27 -5.56
CA VAL A 14 8.50 -2.75 -5.96
C VAL A 14 9.55 -3.85 -5.86
N PHE A 15 9.57 -4.61 -4.77
CA PHE A 15 10.49 -5.73 -4.60
C PHE A 15 10.33 -6.80 -5.70
N GLY A 16 9.10 -7.24 -5.94
CA GLY A 16 8.79 -8.23 -6.98
C GLY A 16 9.14 -7.75 -8.37
N PHE A 17 8.86 -6.48 -8.68
CA PHE A 17 9.24 -5.85 -9.94
C PHE A 17 10.76 -5.83 -10.12
N SER A 18 11.51 -5.36 -9.12
CA SER A 18 12.98 -5.31 -9.19
C SER A 18 13.58 -6.69 -9.38
N LEU A 19 13.02 -7.71 -8.72
CA LEU A 19 13.41 -9.10 -8.92
C LEU A 19 13.12 -9.57 -10.36
N ALA A 20 11.91 -9.31 -10.88
CA ALA A 20 11.47 -9.76 -12.19
C ALA A 20 12.27 -9.14 -13.35
N THR A 21 12.76 -7.90 -13.21
CA THR A 21 13.55 -7.25 -14.27
C THR A 21 14.93 -7.90 -14.49
N GLY A 22 15.51 -8.53 -13.47
CA GLY A 22 16.89 -9.03 -13.51
C GLY A 22 17.97 -7.93 -13.61
N LEU A 23 17.60 -6.65 -13.52
CA LEU A 23 18.51 -5.52 -13.69
C LEU A 23 18.95 -4.96 -12.33
N TRP A 24 20.26 -5.00 -12.06
CA TRP A 24 20.81 -4.58 -10.76
C TRP A 24 20.55 -3.10 -10.43
N TRP A 25 20.52 -2.21 -11.42
CA TRP A 25 20.30 -0.77 -11.21
C TRP A 25 18.87 -0.44 -10.78
N VAL A 26 17.90 -1.30 -11.11
CA VAL A 26 16.51 -1.14 -10.67
C VAL A 26 16.44 -1.24 -9.15
N TRP A 27 17.22 -2.14 -8.53
CA TRP A 27 17.32 -2.23 -7.07
C TRP A 27 17.81 -0.94 -6.43
N LEU A 28 18.79 -0.26 -7.03
CA LEU A 28 19.27 1.03 -6.51
C LEU A 28 18.17 2.09 -6.53
N ILE A 29 17.43 2.18 -7.64
CA ILE A 29 16.30 3.12 -7.74
C ILE A 29 15.21 2.77 -6.73
N SER A 30 14.88 1.48 -6.60
CA SER A 30 13.89 1.02 -5.62
C SER A 30 14.28 1.37 -4.20
N ILE A 31 15.52 1.13 -3.80
CA ILE A 31 16.02 1.50 -2.47
C ILE A 31 15.94 3.01 -2.28
N GLY A 32 16.34 3.79 -3.28
CA GLY A 32 16.20 5.25 -3.26
C GLY A 32 14.75 5.69 -3.04
N LEU A 33 13.81 5.11 -3.79
CA LEU A 33 12.38 5.38 -3.61
C LEU A 33 11.92 5.04 -2.18
N VAL A 34 12.29 3.85 -1.68
CA VAL A 34 11.93 3.42 -0.33
C VAL A 34 12.49 4.35 0.74
N TRP A 35 13.74 4.79 0.58
CA TRP A 35 14.44 5.61 1.57
C TRP A 35 13.99 7.07 1.59
N PHE A 36 13.72 7.67 0.43
CA PHE A 36 13.42 9.10 0.35
C PHE A 36 11.92 9.42 0.35
N TYR A 37 11.09 8.56 -0.25
CA TYR A 37 9.67 8.83 -0.38
C TYR A 37 8.86 8.37 0.83
N TYR A 38 9.03 7.10 1.24
CA TYR A 38 8.14 6.50 2.24
C TYR A 38 8.24 7.11 3.64
N PRO A 39 9.42 7.47 4.19
CA PRO A 39 9.48 8.10 5.50
C PRO A 39 8.67 9.40 5.56
N THR A 40 8.81 10.25 4.54
CA THR A 40 8.08 11.52 4.44
C THR A 40 6.58 11.29 4.30
N ALA A 41 6.16 10.33 3.46
CA ALA A 41 4.76 9.98 3.28
C ALA A 41 4.13 9.41 4.57
N ILE A 42 4.84 8.52 5.26
CA ILE A 42 4.43 7.92 6.54
C ILE A 42 4.29 8.99 7.61
N GLU A 43 5.25 9.92 7.73
CA GLU A 43 5.16 10.99 8.72
C GLU A 43 3.98 11.92 8.44
N TYR A 44 3.76 12.27 7.18
CA TYR A 44 2.61 13.07 6.78
C TYR A 44 1.28 12.38 7.14
N GLU A 45 1.15 11.09 6.82
CA GLU A 45 -0.04 10.32 7.13
C GLU A 45 -0.24 10.13 8.64
N ASP A 46 0.82 9.82 9.39
CA ASP A 46 0.78 9.70 10.86
C ASP A 46 0.31 11.01 11.51
N ARG A 47 0.74 12.18 11.00
CA ARG A 47 0.28 13.50 11.48
C ARG A 47 -1.19 13.74 11.14
N LYS A 48 -1.60 13.43 9.92
CA LYS A 48 -3.00 13.55 9.48
C LYS A 48 -3.92 12.68 10.35
N LEU A 49 -3.56 11.42 10.58
CA LEU A 49 -4.33 10.48 11.39
C LEU A 49 -4.38 10.92 12.85
N ARG A 50 -3.27 11.44 13.40
CA ARG A 50 -3.27 12.04 14.75
C ARG A 50 -4.22 13.24 14.84
N ALA A 51 -4.28 14.09 13.81
CA ALA A 51 -5.17 15.24 13.79
C ALA A 51 -6.67 14.84 13.73
N ILE A 52 -7.00 13.74 13.06
CA ILE A 52 -8.38 13.23 12.93
C ILE A 52 -8.83 12.49 14.20
N PHE A 53 -7.96 11.66 14.77
CA PHE A 53 -8.34 10.68 15.79
C PHE A 53 -7.76 10.96 17.20
N GLY A 54 -6.85 11.94 17.34
CA GLY A 54 -6.31 12.36 18.63
C GLY A 54 -5.59 11.26 19.41
N ASP A 55 -5.91 11.12 20.69
CA ASP A 55 -5.24 10.18 21.60
C ASP A 55 -5.55 8.71 21.31
N SER A 56 -6.70 8.43 20.68
CA SER A 56 -7.06 7.08 20.24
C SER A 56 -6.04 6.56 19.21
N TRP A 57 -5.58 7.43 18.31
CA TRP A 57 -4.51 7.12 17.36
C TRP A 57 -3.17 6.87 18.05
N VAL A 58 -2.81 7.70 19.04
CA VAL A 58 -1.53 7.56 19.78
C VAL A 58 -1.47 6.20 20.48
N THR A 59 -2.57 5.80 21.11
CA THR A 59 -2.69 4.53 21.84
C THR A 59 -2.64 3.33 20.89
N TRP A 60 -3.31 3.41 19.75
CA TRP A 60 -3.28 2.36 18.74
C TRP A 60 -1.92 2.26 18.04
N ARG A 61 -1.28 3.40 17.74
CA ARG A 61 0.03 3.49 17.08
C ARG A 61 1.15 2.85 17.89
N SER A 62 1.12 2.97 19.22
CA SER A 62 2.17 2.41 20.08
C SER A 62 2.23 0.88 20.06
N HIS A 63 1.12 0.22 19.73
CA HIS A 63 1.04 -1.24 19.65
C HIS A 63 1.06 -1.77 18.21
N THR A 64 0.89 -0.90 17.20
CA THR A 64 0.81 -1.28 15.79
C THR A 64 2.05 -0.84 15.00
N PRO A 65 2.84 -1.77 14.44
CA PRO A 65 4.06 -1.45 13.68
C PRO A 65 3.74 -0.74 12.36
N ALA A 66 4.67 0.06 11.82
CA ALA A 66 4.43 0.91 10.65
C ALA A 66 4.15 0.11 9.35
N LEU A 67 5.09 -0.77 8.98
CA LEU A 67 5.13 -1.42 7.66
C LEU A 67 5.32 -2.94 7.70
N ILE A 68 5.99 -3.47 8.72
CA ILE A 68 6.25 -4.91 8.84
C ILE A 68 5.31 -5.47 9.90
N PRO A 69 4.47 -6.47 9.56
CA PRO A 69 3.51 -7.02 10.51
C PRO A 69 4.23 -7.78 11.63
N ALA A 70 3.75 -7.62 12.86
CA ALA A 70 4.17 -8.46 13.96
C ALA A 70 3.49 -9.83 13.85
N LEU A 71 4.29 -10.89 13.78
CA LEU A 71 3.80 -12.27 13.77
C LEU A 71 2.96 -12.55 15.02
N GLY A 72 1.81 -13.21 14.85
CA GLY A 72 0.97 -13.68 15.97
C GLY A 72 -0.23 -12.79 16.37
N ARG A 73 -0.37 -11.59 15.79
CA ARG A 73 -1.50 -10.66 16.09
C ARG A 73 -2.65 -10.72 15.09
N TRP A 74 -2.94 -11.91 14.56
CA TRP A 74 -3.99 -12.14 13.57
C TRP A 74 -5.40 -12.09 14.16
N ARG A 75 -5.55 -12.32 15.48
CA ARG A 75 -6.85 -12.37 16.17
C ARG A 75 -7.52 -11.01 16.38
N GLU A 76 -6.81 -9.90 16.17
CA GLU A 76 -7.32 -8.52 16.34
C GLU A 76 -7.79 -7.89 15.02
N LEU A 77 -7.89 -8.67 13.94
CA LEU A 77 -8.46 -8.21 12.68
C LEU A 77 -9.95 -7.92 12.87
N SER A 78 -10.29 -6.66 13.17
CA SER A 78 -11.67 -6.22 13.33
C SER A 78 -12.51 -6.54 12.10
N SER A 79 -13.76 -6.93 12.34
CA SER A 79 -14.80 -7.13 11.33
C SER A 79 -15.26 -5.80 10.72
N GLY A 80 -14.45 -5.19 9.86
CA GLY A 80 -14.93 -4.18 8.93
C GLY A 80 -15.61 -4.87 7.76
N SER A 81 -16.86 -4.51 7.43
CA SER A 81 -17.48 -4.97 6.19
C SER A 81 -16.93 -4.15 5.03
N TRP A 82 -16.40 -4.82 4.02
CA TRP A 82 -16.00 -4.15 2.79
C TRP A 82 -17.25 -3.73 2.00
N SER A 83 -17.25 -2.52 1.46
CA SER A 83 -18.34 -1.98 0.66
C SER A 83 -17.85 -1.68 -0.75
N PHE A 84 -18.27 -2.51 -1.71
CA PHE A 84 -17.94 -2.31 -3.12
C PHE A 84 -18.36 -0.93 -3.63
N MET A 85 -19.58 -0.49 -3.27
CA MET A 85 -20.12 0.79 -3.74
C MET A 85 -19.30 1.98 -3.23
N LYS A 86 -18.82 1.91 -1.97
CA LYS A 86 -17.93 2.93 -1.41
C LYS A 86 -16.58 2.92 -2.13
N SER A 87 -16.02 1.73 -2.38
CA SER A 87 -14.77 1.57 -3.13
C SER A 87 -14.85 2.19 -4.53
N LEU A 88 -15.95 1.90 -5.24
CA LEU A 88 -16.18 2.35 -6.61
C LEU A 88 -16.37 3.86 -6.73
N ARG A 89 -17.01 4.50 -5.74
CA ARG A 89 -17.33 5.95 -5.79
C ARG A 89 -16.17 6.82 -5.31
N GLU A 90 -15.48 6.40 -4.27
CA GLU A 90 -14.44 7.22 -3.62
C GLU A 90 -13.06 6.99 -4.23
N ASN A 91 -12.86 5.91 -5.00
CA ASN A 91 -11.60 5.59 -5.65
C ASN A 91 -11.72 5.61 -7.17
N LEU A 92 -10.62 5.94 -7.85
CA LEU A 92 -10.48 5.83 -9.31
C LEU A 92 -10.30 4.38 -9.80
N GLU A 93 -10.65 3.39 -8.97
CA GLU A 93 -10.56 1.97 -9.26
C GLU A 93 -11.22 1.57 -10.60
N PRO A 94 -12.45 1.97 -10.94
CA PRO A 94 -13.05 1.56 -12.21
C PRO A 94 -12.30 2.11 -13.43
N VAL A 95 -11.70 3.30 -13.33
CA VAL A 95 -10.86 3.84 -14.40
C VAL A 95 -9.61 2.99 -14.59
N ILE A 96 -8.96 2.59 -13.49
CA ILE A 96 -7.80 1.70 -13.52
C ILE A 96 -8.18 0.33 -14.10
N VAL A 97 -9.32 -0.24 -13.69
CA VAL A 97 -9.80 -1.52 -14.22
C VAL A 97 -10.03 -1.46 -15.73
N LEU A 98 -10.72 -0.41 -16.22
CA LEU A 98 -10.95 -0.23 -17.66
C LEU A 98 -9.62 -0.07 -18.42
N PHE A 99 -8.68 0.67 -17.87
CA PHE A 99 -7.34 0.83 -18.44
C PHE A 99 -6.59 -0.51 -18.53
N LEU A 100 -6.61 -1.31 -17.47
CA LEU A 100 -5.96 -2.62 -17.45
C LEU A 100 -6.62 -3.61 -18.42
N LEU A 101 -7.96 -3.63 -18.48
CA LEU A 101 -8.70 -4.48 -19.42
C LEU A 101 -8.41 -4.11 -20.87
N PHE A 102 -8.34 -2.81 -21.17
CA PHE A 102 -7.95 -2.32 -22.50
C PHE A 102 -6.56 -2.83 -22.90
N TRP A 103 -5.55 -2.67 -22.04
CA TRP A 103 -4.19 -3.13 -22.33
C TRP A 103 -4.07 -4.65 -22.40
N ALA A 104 -4.76 -5.37 -21.53
CA ALA A 104 -4.79 -6.83 -21.57
C ALA A 104 -5.38 -7.34 -22.89
N TRP A 105 -6.51 -6.75 -23.33
CA TRP A 105 -7.12 -7.07 -24.61
C TRP A 105 -6.22 -6.71 -25.79
N TYR A 106 -5.57 -5.53 -25.75
CA TYR A 106 -4.67 -5.09 -26.80
C TYR A 106 -3.45 -6.01 -26.94
N LEU A 107 -2.83 -6.40 -25.83
CA LEU A 107 -1.70 -7.33 -25.82
C LEU A 107 -2.11 -8.72 -26.30
N TRP A 108 -3.28 -9.20 -25.89
CA TRP A 108 -3.84 -10.48 -26.36
C TRP A 108 -4.02 -10.51 -27.88
N ARG A 109 -4.30 -9.37 -28.52
CA ARG A 109 -4.44 -9.27 -29.98
C ARG A 109 -3.10 -9.33 -30.73
N GLN A 110 -1.97 -9.14 -30.05
CA GLN A 110 -0.64 -9.14 -30.66
C GLN A 110 0.13 -10.45 -30.46
N LEU A 111 -0.36 -11.33 -29.59
CA LEU A 111 0.12 -12.69 -29.38
C LEU A 111 -0.52 -13.65 -30.40
#